data_AF-N1ML28-F1
#
_entry.id   AF-N1ML28-F1
#
_cell.length_a   1.000
_cell.length_b   1.000
_cell.length_c   1.000
_cell.angle_alpha   90.00
_cell.angle_beta   90.00
_cell.angle_gamma   90.00
#
_symmetry.space_group_name_H-M   'P 1'
#
loop_
_entity.id
_entity.type
_entity.pdbx_description
1 polymer ?
#
loop_
_entity_poly.entity_id
_entity_poly.type
_entity_poly.pdbx_seq_one_letter_code
_entity_poly.pdbx_strand_id
1 'polypeptide(L)' 'MTSDVRAALDRFENFIGRFSQSGIIDATSGFTTGDAALLIGEIELSEANRRMKEHYPHDDT' A
#
# COMPACT_ATOMS: atom_id res chain seq x y z
N MET A 1 -6.71 -9.19 -1.15
CA MET A 1 -6.52 -8.06 -2.07
C MET A 1 -7.03 -8.47 -3.43
N THR A 2 -7.95 -7.67 -3.99
CA THR A 2 -8.45 -7.92 -5.34
C THR A 2 -7.32 -7.75 -6.36
N SER A 3 -7.46 -8.40 -7.52
CA SER A 3 -6.43 -8.34 -8.57
C SER A 3 -6.16 -6.89 -9.03
N ASP A 4 -7.21 -6.07 -9.09
CA ASP A 4 -7.10 -4.68 -9.55
C ASP A 4 -6.31 -3.80 -8.59
N VAL A 5 -6.46 -4.01 -7.27
CA VAL A 5 -5.71 -3.28 -6.25
C VAL A 5 -4.23 -3.68 -6.28
N ARG A 6 -3.92 -4.96 -6.49
CA ARG A 6 -2.53 -5.40 -6.69
C ARG A 6 -1.88 -4.70 -7.87
N ALA A 7 -2.54 -4.73 -9.03
CA ALA A 7 -2.03 -4.08 -10.24
C ALA A 7 -1.89 -2.56 -10.08
N ALA A 8 -2.76 -1.92 -9.28
CA ALA A 8 -2.64 -0.50 -8.97
C ALA A 8 -1.42 -0.20 -8.09
N LEU A 9 -1.16 -1.02 -7.05
CA LEU A 9 0.02 -0.90 -6.20
C LEU A 9 1.31 -1.09 -6.98
N ASP A 10 1.40 -2.11 -7.84
CA ASP A 10 2.57 -2.34 -8.68
C ASP A 10 2.88 -1.12 -9.57
N ARG A 11 1.84 -0.50 -10.16
CA ARG A 11 2.01 0.73 -10.95
C ARG A 11 2.45 1.91 -10.09
N PHE A 12 1.95 2.00 -8.86
CA PHE A 12 2.28 3.07 -7.94
C PHE A 12 3.71 2.96 -7.44
N GLU A 13 4.18 1.78 -7.05
CA GLU A 13 5.56 1.50 -6.69
C GLU A 13 6.53 1.87 -7.83
N ASN A 14 6.21 1.44 -9.05
CA ASN A 14 6.99 1.80 -10.24
C ASN A 14 7.01 3.31 -10.50
N PHE A 15 5.92 4.02 -10.20
CA PHE A 15 5.87 5.47 -10.32
C PHE A 15 6.76 6.15 -9.28
N ILE A 16 6.67 5.76 -8.01
CA ILE A 16 7.47 6.31 -6.91
C ILE A 16 8.97 6.09 -7.14
N GLY A 17 9.36 4.92 -7.69
CA GLY A 17 10.75 4.59 -7.99
C GLY A 17 11.46 5.62 -8.87
N ARG A 18 10.71 6.38 -9.69
CA ARG A 18 11.24 7.47 -10.53
C ARG A 18 11.75 8.66 -9.73
N PHE A 19 11.33 8.81 -8.47
CA PHE A 19 11.70 9.89 -7.57
C PHE A 19 12.75 9.48 -6.53
N SER A 20 13.32 8.28 -6.64
CA SER A 20 14.29 7.73 -5.68
C SER A 20 15.54 8.61 -5.47
N GLN A 21 15.93 9.42 -6.46
CA GLN A 21 17.05 10.35 -6.33
C GLN A 21 16.70 11.66 -5.59
N SER A 22 15.50 12.21 -5.79
CA SER A 22 15.07 13.44 -5.12
C SER A 22 14.48 13.17 -3.74
N GLY A 23 13.89 11.99 -3.55
CA GLY A 23 13.08 11.64 -2.37
C GLY A 23 11.75 12.40 -2.27
N ILE A 24 11.47 13.33 -3.19
CA ILE A 24 10.30 14.21 -3.19
C ILE A 24 9.45 13.93 -4.43
N ILE A 25 8.16 13.66 -4.21
CA ILE A 25 7.17 13.39 -5.25
C ILE A 25 6.37 14.66 -5.57
N ASP A 26 5.94 15.41 -4.55
CA ASP A 26 5.31 16.72 -4.72
C ASP A 26 5.89 17.72 -3.71
N ALA A 27 6.61 18.72 -4.22
CA ALA A 27 7.23 19.76 -3.40
C ALA A 27 6.22 20.74 -2.81
N THR A 28 5.02 20.87 -3.41
CA THR A 28 4.01 21.83 -2.93
C THR A 28 3.37 21.35 -1.63
N SER A 29 3.00 20.07 -1.59
CA SER A 29 2.48 19.43 -0.37
C SER A 29 3.59 18.93 0.58
N GLY A 30 4.82 18.79 0.08
CA GLY A 30 5.92 18.15 0.80
C GLY A 30 5.85 16.62 0.79
N PHE A 31 5.04 16.03 -0.09
CA PHE A 31 4.85 14.58 -0.19
C PHE A 31 6.12 13.88 -0.72
N THR A 32 6.64 12.95 0.08
CA THR A 32 7.92 12.27 -0.16
C THR A 32 7.74 10.82 -0.59
N THR A 33 8.82 10.21 -1.09
CA THR A 33 8.88 8.75 -1.31
C THR A 33 8.70 7.97 -0.02
N GLY A 34 9.05 8.56 1.14
CA GLY A 34 8.81 7.97 2.46
C GLY A 34 7.33 7.90 2.80
N ASP A 35 6.59 8.98 2.57
CA ASP A 35 5.13 9.01 2.77
C ASP A 35 4.42 8.00 1.87
N ALA A 36 4.87 7.89 0.62
CA ALA A 36 4.34 6.91 -0.32
C ALA A 36 4.61 5.47 0.11
N ALA A 37 5.81 5.18 0.65
CA ALA A 37 6.14 3.86 1.20
C ALA A 37 5.26 3.51 2.42
N LEU A 38 4.97 4.49 3.29
CA LEU A 38 4.04 4.30 4.41
C LEU A 38 2.62 3.95 3.93
N LEU A 39 2.12 4.63 2.90
CA LEU A 39 0.80 4.34 2.34
C LEU A 39 0.71 2.93 1.74
N ILE A 40 1.76 2.47 1.04
CA ILE A 40 1.83 1.10 0.53
C ILE A 40 1.76 0.10 1.69
N GLY A 41 2.59 0.28 2.72
CA GLY A 41 2.60 -0.59 3.89
C GLY A 41 1.25 -0.65 4.61
N GLU A 42 0.55 0.49 4.73
CA GLU A 42 -0.78 0.53 5.34
C GLU A 42 -1.83 -0.26 4.55
N ILE A 43 -1.79 -0.19 3.21
CA ILE A 43 -2.70 -0.95 2.35
C ILE A 43 -2.42 -2.45 2.49
N GLU A 44 -1.14 -2.85 2.48
CA GLU A 44 -0.75 -4.25 2.67
C GLU A 44 -1.17 -4.78 4.05
N LEU A 45 -0.97 -3.99 5.11
CA LEU A 45 -1.35 -4.34 6.48
C LEU A 45 -2.87 -4.46 6.62
N SER A 46 -3.62 -3.51 6.07
CA SER A 46 -5.09 -3.55 6.03
C SER A 46 -5.60 -4.81 5.31
N GLU A 47 -4.95 -5.18 4.21
CA GLU A 47 -5.27 -6.38 3.44
C GLU A 47 -4.90 -7.69 4.17
N ALA A 48 -3.79 -7.70 4.91
CA ALA A 48 -3.42 -8.82 5.76
C ALA A 48 -4.44 -9.00 6.90
N ASN A 49 -4.82 -7.91 7.57
CA ASN A 49 -5.84 -7.90 8.62
C ASN A 49 -7.21 -8.36 8.11
N ARG A 50 -7.62 -7.96 6.90
CA ARG A 50 -8.87 -8.45 6.30
C ARG A 50 -8.83 -9.97 6.09
N ARG A 51 -7.73 -10.50 5.53
CA ARG A 51 -7.57 -11.94 5.32
C ARG A 51 -7.61 -12.71 6.64
N MET A 52 -6.99 -12.19 7.70
CA MET A 52 -7.07 -12.81 9.03
C MET A 52 -8.50 -12.87 9.54
N LYS A 53 -9.26 -11.76 9.47
CA LYS A 53 -10.67 -11.72 9.89
C LYS A 53 -11.56 -12.66 9.09
N GLU A 54 -11.33 -12.78 7.78
CA GLU A 54 -12.05 -13.71 6.90
C GLU A 54 -11.71 -15.19 7.16
N HIS A 55 -10.55 -15.47 7.79
CA HIS A 55 -10.08 -16.83 8.11
C HIS A 55 -10.36 -17.30 9.54
N TYR A 56 -11.00 -16.48 10.39
CA TYR A 56 -11.55 -17.00 11.64
C TYR A 56 -12.84 -17.77 11.32
N PRO A 57 -12.85 -19.11 11.42
CA PRO A 57 -14.12 -19.81 11.45
C PRO A 57 -14.90 -19.30 12.65
N HIS A 58 -16.14 -18.90 12.42
CA HIS A 58 -17.11 -18.75 13.48
C HIS A 58 -17.32 -20.15 14.05
N ASP A 59 -16.57 -20.51 15.10
CA ASP A 59 -16.85 -21.70 15.90
C ASP A 59 -18.13 -21.40 16.68
N ASP A 60 -19.26 -21.54 16.00
CA ASP A 60 -20.56 -21.69 16.64
C ASP A 60 -20.64 -23.12 17.17
N THR A 61 -20.24 -23.29 18.44
CA THR A 61 -20.61 -24.44 19.27
C THR A 61 -21.40 -23.98 20.49
#